data_AF-A0A2E5CHP8-F1
#
_entry.id   AF-A0A2E5CHP8-F1
#
_cell.length_a   1.000
_cell.length_b   1.000
_cell.length_c   1.000
_cell.angle_alpha   90.00
_cell.angle_beta   90.00
_cell.angle_gamma   90.00
#
_symmetry.space_group_name_H-M   'P 1'
#
loop_
_entity.id
_entity.type
_entity.pdbx_description
1 polymer ?
#
loop_
_entity_poly.entity_id
_entity_poly.type
_entity_poly.pdbx_seq_one_letter_code
_entity_poly.pdbx_strand_id
1 'polypeptide(L)'
;MKNRFFWKIKLFLKRVIGRELWLKKEIVLRTKVRGDWEYCPDYLDENSIVYSLGVGDSIEFDNGIIQAHGCLVHAFDPTPFSINWISNQNTSFKLSFHPWAVSDGDGKMRMRQRENKKGRKSNVMWTEISSHSNFNDSIEVPVFSVSSIMRKLNHSSINLIKIDIEGTEYQVIDHMIENKIFPKQILVEYHHRFNDKDKKMTQNSLNNLRGSGYQIFSVSETGREIGLIRTDK
;
A
#
# COMPACT_ATOMS: atom_id res chain seq x y z
N MET A 1 -4.70 3.72 -25.41
CA MET A 1 -4.63 2.30 -25.03
C MET A 1 -3.22 1.96 -24.56
N LYS A 2 -3.00 1.73 -23.26
CA LYS A 2 -1.73 1.12 -22.79
C LYS A 2 -1.56 -0.22 -23.52
N ASN A 3 -0.44 -0.45 -24.21
CA ASN A 3 -0.22 -1.70 -24.93
C ASN A 3 -0.03 -2.84 -23.91
N ARG A 4 -1.12 -3.54 -23.62
CA ARG A 4 -1.18 -4.65 -22.65
C ARG A 4 -0.18 -5.77 -22.96
N PHE A 5 0.14 -5.94 -24.24
CA PHE A 5 1.12 -6.91 -24.72
C PHE A 5 2.55 -6.50 -24.36
N PHE A 6 2.87 -5.20 -24.50
CA PHE A 6 4.17 -4.64 -24.11
C PHE A 6 4.48 -4.91 -22.63
N TRP A 7 3.53 -4.66 -21.72
CA TRP A 7 3.77 -4.84 -20.29
C TRP A 7 3.96 -6.31 -19.90
N LYS A 8 3.20 -7.23 -20.50
CA LYS A 8 3.39 -8.67 -20.30
C LYS A 8 4.79 -9.14 -20.74
N ILE A 9 5.24 -8.72 -21.93
CA ILE A 9 6.59 -9.02 -22.41
C ILE A 9 7.64 -8.42 -21.49
N LYS A 10 7.46 -7.15 -21.10
CA LYS A 10 8.39 -6.45 -20.22
C LYS A 10 8.53 -7.12 -18.86
N LEU A 11 7.41 -7.54 -18.25
CA LEU A 11 7.42 -8.29 -17.00
C LEU A 11 8.11 -9.64 -17.18
N PHE A 12 7.81 -10.37 -18.25
CA PHE A 12 8.48 -11.63 -18.56
C PHE A 12 10.01 -11.45 -18.66
N LEU A 13 10.48 -10.49 -19.46
CA LEU A 13 11.91 -10.19 -19.60
C LEU A 13 12.54 -9.82 -18.26
N LYS A 14 11.88 -8.95 -17.48
CA LYS A 14 12.35 -8.57 -16.14
C LYS A 14 12.47 -9.77 -15.20
N ARG A 15 11.55 -10.75 -15.27
CA ARG A 15 11.61 -11.98 -14.47
C ARG A 15 12.75 -12.89 -14.90
N VAL A 16 13.00 -13.00 -16.22
CA VAL A 16 14.14 -13.76 -16.77
C VAL A 16 15.48 -13.20 -16.28
N ILE A 17 15.65 -11.88 -16.30
CA ILE A 17 16.88 -11.22 -15.79
C ILE A 17 16.89 -11.05 -14.27
N GLY A 18 15.94 -11.66 -13.55
CA GLY A 18 15.89 -11.66 -12.09
C GLY A 18 15.55 -10.32 -11.44
N ARG A 19 14.93 -9.36 -12.14
CA ARG A 19 14.50 -8.08 -11.56
C ARG A 19 13.12 -8.10 -10.90
N GLU A 20 12.27 -9.08 -11.24
CA GLU A 20 10.92 -9.24 -10.65
C GLU A 20 10.69 -10.70 -10.24
N LEU A 21 9.72 -10.92 -9.35
CA LEU A 21 9.33 -12.24 -8.88
C LEU A 21 8.42 -12.98 -9.87
N TRP A 22 8.52 -14.31 -9.88
CA TRP A 22 7.63 -15.21 -10.62
C TRP A 22 6.37 -15.52 -9.80
N LEU A 23 5.48 -14.54 -9.68
CA LEU A 23 4.21 -14.68 -8.96
C LEU A 23 3.09 -15.13 -9.90
N LYS A 24 2.19 -15.96 -9.36
CA LYS A 24 0.97 -16.44 -10.03
C LYS A 24 -0.23 -16.24 -9.10
N LYS A 25 -1.42 -16.14 -9.67
CA LYS A 25 -2.68 -16.21 -8.90
C LYS A 25 -2.81 -17.62 -8.33
N GLU A 26 -3.10 -17.69 -7.04
CA GLU A 26 -3.32 -18.92 -6.26
C GLU A 26 -4.81 -19.23 -6.12
N ILE A 27 -5.66 -18.21 -6.24
CA ILE A 27 -7.11 -18.32 -6.24
C ILE A 27 -7.71 -17.44 -7.34
N VAL A 28 -8.84 -17.88 -7.91
CA VAL A 28 -9.63 -17.10 -8.87
C VAL A 28 -10.87 -16.57 -8.16
N LEU A 29 -11.04 -15.26 -8.18
CA LEU A 29 -12.18 -14.57 -7.59
C LEU A 29 -12.85 -13.67 -8.63
N ARG A 30 -14.09 -13.30 -8.38
CA ARG A 30 -14.72 -12.17 -9.06
C ARG A 30 -14.06 -10.89 -8.55
N THR A 31 -13.41 -10.13 -9.43
CA THR A 31 -12.70 -8.91 -9.04
C THR A 31 -13.17 -7.70 -9.83
N LYS A 32 -12.87 -6.51 -9.29
CA LYS A 32 -13.02 -5.21 -9.97
C LYS A 32 -11.71 -4.44 -9.89
N VAL A 33 -11.49 -3.56 -10.86
CA VAL A 33 -10.32 -2.65 -10.88
C VAL A 33 -10.78 -1.21 -10.62
N ARG A 34 -10.03 -0.48 -9.79
CA ARG A 34 -10.16 0.97 -9.52
C ARG A 34 -8.76 1.57 -9.42
N GLY A 35 -8.45 2.60 -10.21
CA GLY A 35 -7.07 3.03 -10.41
C GLY A 35 -6.19 1.86 -10.86
N ASP A 36 -5.04 1.69 -10.22
CA ASP A 36 -4.10 0.60 -10.51
C ASP A 36 -4.36 -0.67 -9.65
N TRP A 37 -5.45 -0.72 -8.89
CA TRP A 37 -5.72 -1.77 -7.90
C TRP A 37 -6.88 -2.68 -8.28
N GLU A 38 -6.65 -4.00 -8.18
CA GLU A 38 -7.66 -5.05 -8.33
C GLU A 38 -8.09 -5.56 -6.95
N TYR A 39 -9.40 -5.61 -6.68
CA TYR A 39 -9.96 -6.07 -5.39
C TYR A 39 -11.18 -6.98 -5.60
N CYS A 40 -11.52 -7.77 -4.59
CA CYS A 40 -12.73 -8.60 -4.54
C CYS A 40 -13.88 -7.80 -3.90
N PRO A 41 -14.96 -7.48 -4.64
CA PRO A 41 -16.07 -6.70 -4.10
C PRO A 41 -16.97 -7.49 -3.15
N ASP A 42 -16.88 -8.81 -3.12
CA ASP A 42 -17.85 -9.68 -2.42
C ASP A 42 -17.72 -9.62 -0.89
N TYR A 43 -16.66 -8.97 -0.38
CA TYR A 43 -16.37 -8.84 1.05
C TYR A 43 -16.39 -7.38 1.52
N LEU A 44 -17.05 -6.51 0.76
CA LEU A 44 -17.24 -5.10 1.08
C LEU A 44 -18.72 -4.74 1.02
N ASP A 45 -19.14 -3.94 1.98
CA ASP A 45 -20.49 -3.38 2.17
C ASP A 45 -20.37 -1.97 2.76
N GLU A 46 -21.50 -1.34 3.08
CA GLU A 46 -21.55 0.02 3.63
C GLU A 46 -20.96 0.16 5.04
N ASN A 47 -20.82 -0.95 5.78
CA ASN A 47 -20.29 -0.98 7.15
C ASN A 47 -18.79 -1.31 7.18
N SER A 48 -18.20 -1.61 6.03
CA SER A 48 -16.81 -2.00 5.91
C SER A 48 -15.86 -0.86 6.27
N ILE A 49 -14.72 -1.21 6.87
CA ILE A 49 -13.63 -0.27 7.17
C ILE A 49 -12.49 -0.53 6.18
N VAL A 50 -12.12 0.51 5.43
CA VAL A 50 -11.04 0.43 4.43
C VAL A 50 -9.92 1.39 4.78
N TYR A 51 -8.69 0.88 4.85
CA TYR A 51 -7.49 1.69 5.05
C TYR A 51 -6.72 1.82 3.73
N SER A 52 -6.35 3.04 3.37
CA SER A 52 -5.59 3.35 2.15
C SER A 52 -4.32 4.11 2.54
N LEU A 53 -3.19 3.39 2.55
CA LEU A 53 -1.90 3.95 2.94
C LEU A 53 -1.14 4.40 1.70
N GLY A 54 -0.71 5.67 1.68
CA GLY A 54 -0.08 6.31 0.53
C GLY A 54 -1.11 6.82 -0.47
N VAL A 55 -1.43 8.12 -0.39
CA VAL A 55 -2.40 8.80 -1.25
C VAL A 55 -1.67 9.42 -2.44
N GLY A 56 -0.53 10.08 -2.20
CA GLY A 56 0.22 10.78 -3.25
C GLY A 56 -0.63 11.85 -3.93
N ASP A 57 -0.89 11.65 -5.22
CA ASP A 57 -1.66 12.56 -6.09
C ASP A 57 -2.95 11.93 -6.63
N SER A 58 -3.46 10.86 -6.00
CA SER A 58 -4.68 10.19 -6.46
C SER A 58 -5.50 9.58 -5.34
N ILE A 59 -6.82 9.82 -5.40
CA ILE A 59 -7.86 9.14 -4.60
C ILE A 59 -8.83 8.38 -5.50
N GLU A 60 -8.41 7.99 -6.71
CA GLU A 60 -9.26 7.24 -7.64
C GLU A 60 -9.73 5.90 -7.04
N PHE A 61 -8.81 5.18 -6.39
CA PHE A 61 -9.14 3.95 -5.70
C PHE A 61 -10.15 4.21 -4.56
N ASP A 62 -9.85 5.16 -3.70
CA ASP A 62 -10.62 5.50 -2.51
C ASP A 62 -12.05 5.92 -2.86
N ASN A 63 -12.19 6.86 -3.79
CA ASN A 63 -13.50 7.27 -4.31
C ASN A 63 -14.22 6.12 -5.01
N GLY A 64 -13.48 5.29 -5.75
CA GLY A 64 -14.02 4.12 -6.43
C GLY A 64 -14.58 3.06 -5.49
N ILE A 65 -14.01 2.91 -4.29
CA ILE A 65 -14.51 2.05 -3.22
C ILE A 65 -15.75 2.66 -2.57
N ILE A 66 -15.70 3.95 -2.19
CA ILE A 66 -16.84 4.67 -1.60
C ILE A 66 -18.06 4.62 -2.52
N GLN A 67 -17.88 4.89 -3.81
CA GLN A 67 -18.99 4.89 -4.78
C GLN A 67 -19.58 3.50 -5.00
N ALA A 68 -18.75 2.45 -4.93
CA ALA A 68 -19.20 1.09 -5.22
C ALA A 68 -19.87 0.41 -4.02
N HIS A 69 -19.44 0.73 -2.80
CA HIS A 69 -19.83 -0.01 -1.57
C HIS A 69 -20.41 0.88 -0.48
N GLY A 70 -20.23 2.20 -0.56
CA GLY A 70 -20.74 3.12 0.45
C GLY A 70 -20.03 3.04 1.80
N CYS A 71 -18.90 2.36 1.93
CA CYS A 71 -18.13 2.28 3.17
C CYS A 71 -17.33 3.56 3.49
N LEU A 72 -16.82 3.60 4.72
CA LEU A 72 -15.82 4.59 5.14
C LEU A 72 -14.43 4.16 4.65
N VAL A 73 -13.72 5.12 4.03
CA VAL A 73 -12.31 4.97 3.66
C VAL A 73 -11.47 5.92 4.50
N HIS A 74 -10.48 5.38 5.20
CA HIS A 74 -9.47 6.14 5.91
C HIS A 74 -8.18 6.15 5.10
N ALA A 75 -7.81 7.33 4.62
CA ALA A 75 -6.64 7.55 3.80
C ALA A 75 -5.51 8.16 4.64
N PHE A 76 -4.29 7.62 4.50
CA PHE A 76 -3.14 8.00 5.33
C PHE A 76 -1.96 8.41 4.44
N ASP A 77 -1.52 9.66 4.57
CA ASP A 77 -0.34 10.15 3.88
C ASP A 77 0.27 11.35 4.63
N PRO A 78 1.50 11.25 5.14
CA PRO A 78 2.12 12.31 5.93
C PRO A 78 2.73 13.43 5.08
N THR A 79 2.77 13.28 3.74
CA THR A 79 3.61 14.14 2.91
C THR A 79 2.99 15.52 2.74
N PRO A 80 3.78 16.61 2.81
CA PRO A 80 3.28 17.97 2.57
C PRO A 80 2.58 18.10 1.21
N PHE A 81 3.07 17.36 0.21
CA PHE A 81 2.45 17.29 -1.09
C PHE A 81 1.03 16.71 -1.00
N SER A 82 0.85 15.51 -0.44
CA SER A 82 -0.48 14.88 -0.37
C SER A 82 -1.44 15.69 0.48
N ILE A 83 -0.97 16.28 1.60
CA ILE A 83 -1.79 17.13 2.48
C ILE A 83 -2.33 18.35 1.71
N ASN A 84 -1.47 19.03 0.94
CA ASN A 84 -1.90 20.16 0.12
C ASN A 84 -2.76 19.70 -1.07
N TRP A 85 -2.43 18.57 -1.68
CA TRP A 85 -3.16 18.08 -2.83
C TRP A 85 -4.59 17.69 -2.46
N ILE A 86 -4.78 16.93 -1.37
CA ILE A 86 -6.09 16.46 -0.92
C ILE A 86 -7.01 17.59 -0.44
N SER A 87 -6.45 18.63 0.20
CA SER A 87 -7.23 19.78 0.68
C SER A 87 -7.84 20.61 -0.46
N ASN A 88 -7.29 20.48 -1.68
CA ASN A 88 -7.80 21.12 -2.88
C ASN A 88 -8.74 20.20 -3.69
N GLN A 89 -9.08 19.01 -3.20
CA GLN A 89 -10.03 18.10 -3.86
C GLN A 89 -11.43 18.25 -3.26
N ASN A 90 -12.46 17.99 -4.08
CA ASN A 90 -13.81 17.78 -3.59
C ASN A 90 -13.96 16.33 -3.11
N THR A 91 -13.89 16.11 -1.79
CA THR A 91 -13.92 14.77 -1.20
C THR A 91 -15.30 14.43 -0.62
N SER A 92 -15.65 13.14 -0.66
CA SER A 92 -16.84 12.63 0.03
C SER A 92 -16.63 12.73 1.55
N PHE A 93 -17.70 12.98 2.31
CA PHE A 93 -17.67 12.88 3.78
C PHE A 93 -17.31 11.47 4.28
N LYS A 94 -17.39 10.45 3.40
CA LYS A 94 -16.96 9.07 3.68
C LYS A 94 -15.46 8.84 3.47
N LEU A 95 -14.72 9.84 2.99
CA LEU A 95 -13.27 9.82 2.89
C LEU A 95 -12.65 10.61 4.04
N SER A 96 -12.01 9.93 4.98
CA SER A 96 -11.32 10.55 6.11
C SER A 96 -9.81 10.53 5.88
N PHE A 97 -9.21 11.71 5.67
CA PHE A 97 -7.77 11.84 5.46
C PHE A 97 -7.01 12.09 6.76
N HIS A 98 -5.90 11.40 6.95
CA HIS A 98 -5.05 11.45 8.13
C HIS A 98 -3.60 11.74 7.71
N PRO A 99 -2.98 12.85 8.17
CA PRO A 99 -1.61 13.23 7.81
C PRO A 99 -0.57 12.42 8.59
N TRP A 100 -0.67 11.09 8.57
CA TRP A 100 0.11 10.17 9.38
C TRP A 100 0.86 9.18 8.51
N ALA A 101 2.13 8.94 8.85
CA ALA A 101 2.89 7.80 8.32
C ALA A 101 2.44 6.51 9.01
N VAL A 102 2.65 5.38 8.35
CA VAL A 102 2.36 4.06 8.93
C VAL A 102 3.60 3.18 8.89
N SER A 103 3.92 2.57 10.03
CA SER A 103 5.04 1.63 10.20
C SER A 103 4.66 0.55 11.22
N ASP A 104 5.66 -0.12 11.78
CA ASP A 104 5.64 -1.07 12.89
C ASP A 104 5.57 -0.43 14.29
N GLY A 105 5.59 0.90 14.40
CA GLY A 105 5.63 1.57 15.70
C GLY A 105 5.10 3.00 15.68
N ASP A 106 4.92 3.55 16.88
CA ASP A 106 4.47 4.93 17.09
C ASP A 106 5.67 5.85 17.37
N GLY A 107 5.63 7.06 16.84
CA GLY A 107 6.65 8.07 17.11
C GLY A 107 6.76 9.10 16.00
N LYS A 108 8.01 9.35 15.58
CA LYS A 108 8.35 10.31 14.53
C LYS A 108 9.20 9.60 13.47
N MET A 109 8.88 9.88 12.21
CA MET A 109 9.62 9.36 11.05
C MET A 109 10.23 10.54 10.29
N ARG A 110 11.51 10.41 9.92
CA ARG A 110 12.15 11.35 9.01
C ARG A 110 11.95 10.88 7.57
N MET A 111 11.50 11.77 6.71
CA MET A 111 11.27 11.50 5.29
C MET A 111 11.94 12.55 4.40
N ARG A 112 12.28 12.18 3.18
CA ARG A 112 12.73 13.12 2.15
C ARG A 112 12.11 12.82 0.79
N GLN A 113 12.14 13.81 -0.09
CA GLN A 113 11.74 13.62 -1.48
C GLN A 113 12.64 12.58 -2.16
N ARG A 114 12.02 11.67 -2.90
CA ARG A 114 12.74 10.67 -3.66
C ARG A 114 13.51 11.31 -4.81
N GLU A 115 14.76 10.93 -4.97
CA GLU A 115 15.61 11.39 -6.07
C GLU A 115 15.78 10.28 -7.11
N ASN A 116 15.68 10.64 -8.39
CA ASN A 116 16.00 9.72 -9.47
C ASN A 116 17.52 9.62 -9.69
N LYS A 117 17.96 8.70 -10.57
CA LYS A 117 19.39 8.51 -10.91
C LYS A 117 20.11 9.76 -11.46
N LYS A 118 19.37 10.80 -11.85
CA LYS A 118 19.90 12.08 -12.33
C LYS A 118 19.85 13.17 -11.25
N GLY A 119 19.56 12.82 -10.00
CA GLY A 119 19.47 13.75 -8.87
C GLY A 119 18.23 14.64 -8.87
N ARG A 120 17.21 14.36 -9.71
CA ARG A 120 15.97 15.15 -9.70
C ARG A 120 15.04 14.62 -8.62
N LYS A 121 14.57 15.52 -7.75
CA LYS A 121 13.59 15.25 -6.70
C LYS A 121 12.19 15.08 -7.27
N SER A 122 11.44 14.14 -6.70
CA SER A 122 10.01 13.96 -6.96
C SER A 122 9.21 14.92 -6.08
N ASN A 123 8.21 15.57 -6.66
CA ASN A 123 7.26 16.38 -5.88
C ASN A 123 6.32 15.51 -5.04
N VAL A 124 5.99 14.32 -5.55
CA VAL A 124 4.94 13.44 -4.99
C VAL A 124 5.54 12.34 -4.11
N MET A 125 6.64 11.72 -4.53
CA MET A 125 7.18 10.53 -3.87
C MET A 125 8.16 10.92 -2.77
N TRP A 126 7.89 10.45 -1.56
CA TRP A 126 8.74 10.61 -0.38
C TRP A 126 9.11 9.23 0.17
N THR A 127 10.29 9.11 0.77
CA THR A 127 10.79 7.87 1.36
C THR A 127 11.30 8.13 2.76
N GLU A 128 11.20 7.12 3.63
CA GLU A 128 11.87 7.09 4.93
C GLU A 128 13.39 7.23 4.76
N ILE A 129 14.03 7.92 5.72
CA ILE A 129 15.48 7.96 5.87
C ILE A 129 15.90 7.64 7.30
N SER A 130 17.10 7.08 7.46
CA SER A 130 17.64 6.81 8.79
C SER A 130 17.82 8.08 9.59
N SER A 131 17.53 8.01 10.90
CA SER A 131 17.67 9.13 11.83
C SER A 131 19.10 9.73 11.86
N HIS A 132 20.11 8.91 11.56
CA HIS A 132 21.53 9.25 11.56
C HIS A 132 22.01 9.87 10.24
N SER A 133 21.13 10.04 9.25
CA SER A 133 21.51 10.66 7.99
C SER A 133 21.49 12.20 8.08
N ASN A 134 22.60 12.81 7.67
CA ASN A 134 22.81 14.27 7.67
C ASN A 134 22.19 14.94 6.43
N PHE A 135 20.94 14.62 6.14
CA PHE A 135 20.18 15.29 5.07
C PHE A 135 19.48 16.52 5.63
N ASN A 136 19.84 17.70 5.12
CA ASN A 136 19.24 18.99 5.51
C ASN A 136 17.83 19.20 4.90
N ASP A 137 17.42 18.35 3.97
CA ASP A 137 16.17 18.44 3.19
C ASP A 137 15.13 17.39 3.60
N SER A 138 15.11 17.03 4.89
CA SER A 138 14.15 16.09 5.46
C SER A 138 13.00 16.77 6.19
N ILE A 139 11.83 16.16 6.18
CA ILE A 139 10.71 16.48 7.08
C ILE A 139 10.63 15.45 8.20
N GLU A 140 10.03 15.83 9.33
CA GLU A 140 9.66 14.91 10.40
C GLU A 140 8.14 14.85 10.50
N VAL A 141 7.60 13.64 10.51
CA VAL A 141 6.15 13.39 10.47
C VAL A 141 5.73 12.40 11.55
N PRO A 142 4.50 12.50 12.08
CA PRO A 142 3.99 11.49 13.01
C PRO A 142 3.86 10.14 12.30
N VAL A 143 4.31 9.08 12.96
CA VAL A 143 4.14 7.70 12.49
C VAL A 143 3.38 6.89 13.54
N PHE A 144 2.50 6.01 13.07
CA PHE A 144 1.74 5.11 13.93
C PHE A 144 1.75 3.68 13.37
N SER A 145 1.64 2.71 14.28
CA SER A 145 1.36 1.34 13.89
C SER A 145 -0.10 1.15 13.47
N VAL A 146 -0.39 0.12 12.68
CA VAL A 146 -1.78 -0.23 12.32
C VAL A 146 -2.64 -0.46 13.58
N SER A 147 -2.07 -1.08 14.62
CA SER A 147 -2.78 -1.32 15.88
C SER A 147 -3.16 0.00 16.59
N SER A 148 -2.26 0.98 16.57
CA SER A 148 -2.47 2.30 17.16
C SER A 148 -3.51 3.09 16.38
N ILE A 149 -3.48 3.03 15.05
CA ILE A 149 -4.50 3.64 14.19
C ILE A 149 -5.87 3.04 14.48
N MET A 150 -5.99 1.71 14.54
CA MET A 150 -7.23 1.03 14.92
C MET A 150 -7.76 1.51 16.28
N ARG A 151 -6.91 1.63 17.31
CA ARG A 151 -7.33 2.18 18.62
C ARG A 151 -7.78 3.64 18.53
N LYS A 152 -7.03 4.51 17.83
CA LYS A 152 -7.35 5.94 17.67
C LYS A 152 -8.67 6.17 16.97
N LEU A 153 -9.00 5.32 15.99
CA LEU A 153 -10.21 5.42 15.19
C LEU A 153 -11.35 4.54 15.73
N ASN A 154 -11.13 3.85 16.86
CA ASN A 154 -12.10 2.94 17.48
C ASN A 154 -12.58 1.82 16.54
N HIS A 155 -11.66 1.24 15.75
CA HIS A 155 -11.94 0.12 14.85
C HIS A 155 -11.48 -1.21 15.47
N SER A 156 -12.34 -2.21 15.46
CA SER A 156 -12.03 -3.58 15.91
C SER A 156 -11.55 -4.48 14.77
N SER A 157 -11.81 -4.12 13.52
CA SER A 157 -11.41 -4.88 12.33
C SER A 157 -11.23 -3.96 11.12
N ILE A 158 -10.58 -4.49 10.08
CA ILE A 158 -10.37 -3.84 8.79
C ILE A 158 -10.81 -4.82 7.71
N ASN A 159 -11.65 -4.41 6.75
CA ASN A 159 -12.10 -5.28 5.66
C ASN A 159 -11.07 -5.31 4.52
N LEU A 160 -10.50 -4.15 4.20
CA LEU A 160 -9.48 -4.01 3.16
C LEU A 160 -8.41 -3.02 3.59
N ILE A 161 -7.15 -3.37 3.37
CA ILE A 161 -6.03 -2.43 3.46
C ILE A 161 -5.29 -2.37 2.12
N LYS A 162 -5.08 -1.15 1.60
CA LYS A 162 -4.18 -0.83 0.49
C LYS A 162 -2.89 -0.25 1.06
N ILE A 163 -1.73 -0.77 0.65
CA ILE A 163 -0.41 -0.38 1.15
C ILE A 163 0.47 0.04 -0.03
N ASP A 164 0.73 1.34 -0.14
CA ASP A 164 1.59 1.94 -1.16
C ASP A 164 2.47 3.04 -0.55
N ILE A 165 3.43 2.63 0.29
CA ILE A 165 4.15 3.53 1.21
C ILE A 165 5.67 3.52 1.03
N GLU A 166 6.15 3.23 -0.18
CA GLU A 166 7.52 3.43 -0.66
C GLU A 166 8.63 3.05 0.35
N GLY A 167 8.54 1.87 0.98
CA GLY A 167 9.64 1.28 1.75
C GLY A 167 9.27 0.67 3.12
N THR A 168 8.19 1.11 3.76
CA THR A 168 7.77 0.59 5.08
C THR A 168 6.74 -0.53 5.01
N GLU A 169 6.36 -0.97 3.80
CA GLU A 169 5.31 -1.98 3.61
C GLU A 169 5.63 -3.32 4.31
N TYR A 170 6.91 -3.70 4.38
CA TYR A 170 7.35 -4.92 5.03
C TYR A 170 7.10 -4.87 6.54
N GLN A 171 7.54 -3.79 7.18
CA GLN A 171 7.39 -3.56 8.62
C GLN A 171 5.91 -3.47 9.00
N VAL A 172 5.09 -2.81 8.17
CA VAL A 172 3.63 -2.77 8.38
C VAL A 172 3.01 -4.15 8.31
N ILE A 173 3.39 -4.97 7.32
CA ILE A 173 2.87 -6.35 7.18
C ILE A 173 3.31 -7.24 8.34
N ASP A 174 4.59 -7.22 8.70
CA ASP A 174 5.12 -8.04 9.79
C ASP A 174 4.45 -7.66 11.12
N HIS A 175 4.35 -6.37 11.42
CA HIS A 175 3.64 -5.89 12.61
C HIS A 175 2.15 -6.30 12.62
N MET A 176 1.45 -6.23 11.49
CA MET A 176 0.06 -6.71 11.40
C MET A 176 -0.05 -8.19 11.76
N ILE A 177 0.85 -9.03 11.25
CA ILE A 177 0.87 -10.47 11.54
C ILE A 177 1.15 -10.73 13.02
N GLU A 178 2.18 -10.08 13.59
CA GLU A 178 2.57 -10.21 15.00
C GLU A 178 1.42 -9.82 15.95
N ASN A 179 0.67 -8.78 15.60
CA ASN A 179 -0.46 -8.28 16.38
C ASN A 179 -1.81 -8.92 16.03
N LYS A 180 -1.81 -9.97 15.19
CA LYS A 180 -3.01 -10.69 14.76
C LYS A 180 -4.07 -9.80 14.09
N ILE A 181 -3.62 -8.77 13.37
CA ILE A 181 -4.46 -7.88 12.57
C ILE A 181 -4.52 -8.48 11.17
N PHE A 182 -5.68 -9.02 10.81
CA PHE A 182 -5.84 -9.78 9.58
C PHE A 182 -7.01 -9.28 8.76
N PRO A 183 -6.81 -8.22 7.95
CA PRO A 183 -7.83 -7.73 7.04
C PRO A 183 -8.33 -8.82 6.08
N LYS A 184 -9.58 -8.76 5.64
CA LYS A 184 -10.07 -9.76 4.66
C LYS A 184 -9.27 -9.68 3.36
N GLN A 185 -8.88 -8.47 2.95
CA GLN A 185 -8.08 -8.21 1.76
C GLN A 185 -6.87 -7.31 2.06
N ILE A 186 -5.72 -7.65 1.49
CA ILE A 186 -4.52 -6.82 1.48
C ILE A 186 -4.17 -6.55 0.01
N LEU A 187 -4.07 -5.27 -0.35
CA LEU A 187 -3.53 -4.82 -1.62
C LEU A 187 -2.20 -4.12 -1.32
N VAL A 188 -1.09 -4.55 -1.91
CA VAL A 188 0.24 -3.98 -1.60
C VAL A 188 1.08 -3.77 -2.85
N GLU A 189 1.76 -2.62 -2.96
CA GLU A 189 2.86 -2.41 -3.91
C GLU A 189 4.19 -2.69 -3.19
N TYR A 190 4.94 -3.66 -3.68
CA TYR A 190 6.28 -3.95 -3.17
C TYR A 190 7.37 -3.12 -3.86
N HIS A 191 8.22 -2.52 -3.05
CA HIS A 191 9.31 -1.64 -3.45
C HIS A 191 10.69 -2.33 -3.38
N HIS A 192 10.78 -3.64 -3.60
CA HIS A 192 12.03 -4.45 -3.58
C HIS A 192 13.14 -4.03 -4.55
N ARG A 193 12.92 -2.98 -5.33
CA ARG A 193 13.91 -2.33 -6.21
C ARG A 193 14.65 -1.17 -5.53
N PHE A 194 14.25 -0.81 -4.30
CA PHE A 194 14.88 0.24 -3.52
C PHE A 194 16.25 -0.24 -3.03
N ASN A 195 17.17 0.70 -2.76
CA ASN A 195 18.58 0.37 -2.54
C ASN A 195 18.81 -0.48 -1.27
N ASP A 196 17.92 -0.37 -0.29
CA ASP A 196 17.93 -1.03 1.01
C ASP A 196 16.92 -2.20 1.09
N LYS A 197 16.22 -2.50 -0.01
CA LYS A 197 15.23 -3.57 -0.10
C LYS A 197 15.67 -4.59 -1.15
N ASP A 198 15.14 -5.80 -1.03
CA ASP A 198 15.39 -6.83 -2.04
C ASP A 198 14.16 -7.74 -2.24
N LYS A 199 14.24 -8.57 -3.28
CA LYS A 199 13.17 -9.53 -3.60
C LYS A 199 12.99 -10.62 -2.54
N LYS A 200 14.02 -10.90 -1.74
CA LYS A 200 13.94 -11.91 -0.68
C LYS A 200 13.04 -11.40 0.44
N MET A 201 13.08 -10.10 0.74
CA MET A 201 12.13 -9.46 1.65
C MET A 201 10.69 -9.62 1.15
N THR A 202 10.42 -9.38 -0.14
CA THR A 202 9.08 -9.61 -0.72
C THR A 202 8.67 -11.06 -0.65
N GLN A 203 9.58 -11.98 -0.98
CA GLN A 203 9.29 -13.41 -0.90
C GLN A 203 8.97 -13.84 0.54
N ASN A 204 9.70 -13.33 1.53
CA ASN A 204 9.45 -13.60 2.94
C ASN A 204 8.11 -13.02 3.40
N SER A 205 7.81 -11.77 3.06
CA SER A 205 6.52 -11.12 3.38
C SER A 205 5.35 -11.91 2.79
N LEU A 206 5.43 -12.32 1.53
CA LEU A 206 4.41 -13.17 0.89
C LEU A 206 4.30 -14.55 1.56
N ASN A 207 5.41 -15.16 1.97
CA ASN A 207 5.40 -16.45 2.67
C ASN A 207 4.76 -16.32 4.06
N ASN A 208 5.05 -15.24 4.81
CA ASN A 208 4.45 -14.96 6.10
C ASN A 208 2.92 -14.77 5.96
N LEU A 209 2.49 -13.98 4.97
CA LEU A 209 1.06 -13.81 4.66
C LEU A 209 0.38 -15.13 4.29
N ARG A 210 1.01 -15.97 3.46
CA ARG A 210 0.49 -17.33 3.19
C ARG A 210 0.38 -18.16 4.47
N GLY A 211 1.38 -18.11 5.34
CA GLY A 211 1.36 -18.76 6.65
C GLY A 211 0.17 -18.30 7.52
N SER A 212 -0.24 -17.03 7.38
CA SER A 212 -1.41 -16.43 8.05
C SER A 212 -2.76 -16.66 7.32
N GLY A 213 -2.78 -17.47 6.25
CA GLY A 213 -4.01 -17.86 5.53
C GLY A 213 -4.36 -16.98 4.33
N TYR A 214 -3.43 -16.17 3.83
CA TYR A 214 -3.66 -15.39 2.61
C TYR A 214 -3.30 -16.17 1.34
N GLN A 215 -4.06 -15.91 0.27
CA GLN A 215 -3.78 -16.38 -1.07
C GLN A 215 -3.75 -15.21 -2.06
N ILE A 216 -2.85 -15.27 -3.04
CA ILE A 216 -2.75 -14.26 -4.09
C ILE A 216 -3.91 -14.41 -5.08
N PHE A 217 -4.77 -13.40 -5.22
CA PHE A 217 -5.83 -13.36 -6.24
C PHE A 217 -5.52 -12.38 -7.39
N SER A 218 -4.59 -11.44 -7.19
CA SER A 218 -4.17 -10.49 -8.21
C SER A 218 -2.66 -10.27 -8.22
N VAL A 219 -2.11 -10.13 -9.43
CA VAL A 219 -0.74 -9.70 -9.71
C VAL A 219 -0.83 -8.76 -10.91
N SER A 220 -0.38 -7.53 -10.73
CA SER A 220 -0.45 -6.51 -11.79
C SER A 220 0.44 -6.84 -13.01
N GLU A 221 0.29 -6.03 -14.05
CA GLU A 221 1.13 -6.11 -15.25
C GLU A 221 2.59 -5.68 -14.98
N THR A 222 2.86 -4.97 -13.88
CA THR A 222 4.24 -4.65 -13.46
C THR A 222 4.83 -5.70 -12.51
N GLY A 223 3.98 -6.56 -11.94
CA GLY A 223 4.35 -7.63 -11.02
C GLY A 223 4.65 -7.17 -9.60
N ARG A 224 4.29 -5.94 -9.24
CA ARG A 224 4.66 -5.31 -7.96
C ARG A 224 3.45 -5.00 -7.08
N GLU A 225 2.31 -4.70 -7.70
CA GLU A 225 1.03 -4.52 -7.05
C GLU A 225 0.33 -5.89 -6.96
N ILE A 226 0.14 -6.38 -5.73
CA ILE A 226 -0.34 -7.73 -5.41
C ILE A 226 -1.62 -7.61 -4.57
N GLY A 227 -2.66 -8.35 -4.99
CA GLY A 227 -3.89 -8.51 -4.22
C GLY A 227 -3.91 -9.87 -3.53
N LEU A 228 -4.05 -9.86 -2.21
CA LEU A 228 -4.16 -11.04 -1.36
C LEU A 228 -5.50 -11.06 -0.62
N ILE A 229 -6.10 -12.24 -0.52
CA ILE A 229 -7.33 -12.47 0.24
C ILE A 229 -7.07 -13.48 1.33
N ARG A 230 -7.63 -13.27 2.51
CA ARG A 230 -7.60 -14.27 3.57
C ARG A 230 -8.72 -15.28 3.35
N THR A 231 -8.35 -16.52 3.07
CA THR A 231 -9.30 -17.64 3.03
C THR A 231 -9.41 -18.24 4.42
N ASP A 232 -10.63 -18.42 4.91
CA ASP A 232 -10.85 -19.10 6.17
C ASP A 232 -10.34 -20.54 6.03
N LYS A 233 -9.54 -21.00 6.99
CA LYS A 233 -9.13 -22.41 7.08
C LYS A 233 -10.21 -23.20 7.79
#